data_AF-A0A4Y9SYE8-F1
#
_entry.id   AF-A0A4Y9SYE8-F1
#
_cell.length_a   1.000
_cell.length_b   1.000
_cell.length_c   1.000
_cell.angle_alpha   90.00
_cell.angle_beta   90.00
_cell.angle_gamma   90.00
#
_symmetry.space_group_name_H-M   'P 1'
#
loop_
_entity.id
_entity.type
_entity.pdbx_description
1 polymer ?
#
loop_
_entity_poly.entity_id
_entity_poly.type
_entity_poly.pdbx_seq_one_letter_code
_entity_poly.pdbx_strand_id
1 'polypeptide(L)'
;MLESEDLLLDLPGAAARVDEEAGQLLPRQAKSVRETGLDSQLLLELVAKAIYLAGKAHLPVLNTRLRLSIGVLREVIEFLVAEQLAELTWRGETDLDVQYQLTAKGRERADGYLKRCRYVGPAPVTLDAYRAVLRRQSARAPS
;
A
#
# COMPACT_ATOMS: atom_id res chain seq x y z
N MET A 1 -18.07 53.16 -2.68
CA MET A 1 -19.46 52.85 -3.06
C MET A 1 -19.39 52.31 -4.49
N LEU A 2 -19.44 51.02 -4.79
CA LEU A 2 -19.82 49.78 -4.07
C LEU A 2 -18.89 48.69 -4.65
N GLU A 3 -18.21 47.88 -3.85
CA GLU A 3 -18.65 46.52 -3.45
C GLU A 3 -19.31 45.75 -4.60
N SER A 4 -18.57 44.79 -5.15
CA SER A 4 -19.11 43.64 -5.89
C SER A 4 -18.33 42.43 -5.43
N GLU A 5 -18.71 41.93 -4.26
CA GLU A 5 -18.53 40.54 -3.90
C GLU A 5 -19.30 39.70 -4.92
N ASP A 6 -18.63 38.83 -5.66
CA ASP A 6 -19.29 37.74 -6.37
C ASP A 6 -18.48 36.46 -6.20
N LEU A 7 -18.88 35.76 -5.13
CA LEU A 7 -19.31 34.37 -5.18
C LEU A 7 -18.22 33.29 -5.26
N LEU A 8 -17.75 32.95 -4.06
CA LEU A 8 -17.53 31.59 -3.55
C LEU A 8 -18.35 30.49 -4.27
N LEU A 9 -17.76 29.78 -5.20
CA LEU A 9 -18.18 28.41 -5.53
C LEU A 9 -16.98 27.47 -5.53
N ASP A 10 -16.47 27.22 -4.32
CA ASP A 10 -15.83 25.94 -4.03
C ASP A 10 -16.92 24.88 -4.12
N LEU A 11 -17.11 24.30 -5.31
CA LEU A 11 -18.12 23.29 -5.59
C LEU A 11 -17.75 22.00 -4.83
N PRO A 12 -18.50 21.58 -3.79
CA PRO A 12 -18.21 20.37 -3.01
C PRO A 12 -18.51 19.06 -3.76
N GLY A 13 -18.45 19.08 -5.09
CA GLY A 13 -18.71 17.94 -5.97
C GLY A 13 -17.61 17.69 -7.00
N ALA A 14 -16.61 18.57 -7.16
CA ALA A 14 -15.53 18.34 -8.11
C ALA A 14 -14.63 17.16 -7.69
N ALA A 15 -14.23 17.09 -6.41
CA ALA A 15 -13.46 15.97 -5.89
C ALA A 15 -14.25 14.65 -5.90
N ALA A 16 -15.52 14.68 -5.49
CA ALA A 16 -16.40 13.50 -5.48
C ALA A 16 -16.63 12.93 -6.89
N ARG A 17 -16.83 13.78 -7.90
CA ARG A 17 -16.98 13.34 -9.31
C ARG A 17 -15.70 12.71 -9.86
N VAL A 18 -14.54 13.26 -9.52
CA VAL A 18 -13.24 12.70 -9.90
C VAL A 18 -13.01 11.33 -9.23
N ASP A 19 -13.37 11.18 -7.95
CA ASP A 19 -13.28 9.90 -7.24
C ASP A 19 -14.23 8.83 -7.82
N GLU A 20 -15.41 9.24 -8.28
CA GLU A 20 -16.42 8.35 -8.85
C GLU A 20 -16.09 7.90 -10.28
N GLU A 21 -15.56 8.81 -11.11
CA GLU A 21 -15.01 8.48 -12.43
C GLU A 21 -13.73 7.63 -12.32
N ALA A 22 -12.86 7.93 -11.35
CA ALA A 22 -11.68 7.12 -11.06
C ALA A 22 -12.07 5.72 -10.55
N GLY A 23 -13.12 5.61 -9.74
CA GLY A 23 -13.65 4.35 -9.23
C GLY A 23 -14.16 3.39 -10.33
N GLN A 24 -14.64 3.92 -11.46
CA GLN A 24 -15.01 3.11 -12.63
C GLN A 24 -13.81 2.65 -13.46
N LEU A 25 -12.71 3.43 -13.48
CA LEU A 25 -11.53 3.16 -14.29
C LEU A 25 -10.52 2.25 -13.57
N LEU A 26 -10.34 2.47 -12.27
CA LEU A 26 -9.33 1.82 -11.45
C LEU A 26 -9.75 0.41 -11.01
N PRO A 27 -8.79 -0.52 -10.86
CA PRO A 27 -9.07 -1.83 -10.29
C PRO A 27 -9.46 -1.69 -8.81
N ARG A 28 -10.30 -2.60 -8.33
CA ARG A 28 -10.62 -2.69 -6.90
C ARG A 28 -9.35 -2.96 -6.11
N GLN A 29 -9.23 -2.36 -4.93
CA GLN A 29 -8.11 -2.62 -4.03
C GLN A 29 -8.09 -4.10 -3.64
N ALA A 30 -6.95 -4.75 -3.87
CA ALA A 30 -6.73 -6.15 -3.49
C ALA A 30 -6.77 -6.29 -1.96
N LYS A 31 -7.51 -7.29 -1.45
CA LYS A 31 -7.69 -7.52 -0.01
C LYS A 31 -6.86 -8.68 0.53
N SER A 32 -6.25 -9.48 -0.34
CA SER A 32 -5.41 -10.64 0.00
C SER A 32 -4.16 -10.68 -0.89
N VAL A 33 -3.11 -11.36 -0.44
CA VAL A 33 -1.86 -11.55 -1.21
C VAL A 33 -2.18 -12.14 -2.59
N ARG A 34 -3.06 -13.15 -2.64
CA ARG A 34 -3.49 -13.79 -3.88
C ARG A 34 -4.14 -12.82 -4.87
N GLU A 35 -4.98 -11.91 -4.39
CA GLU A 35 -5.66 -10.91 -5.23
C GLU A 35 -4.71 -9.87 -5.81
N THR A 36 -3.56 -9.62 -5.17
CA THR A 36 -2.56 -8.69 -5.73
C THR A 36 -1.99 -9.17 -7.06
N GLY A 37 -1.99 -10.50 -7.29
CA GLY A 37 -1.32 -11.13 -8.42
C GLY A 37 0.21 -11.01 -8.38
N LEU A 38 0.77 -10.48 -7.28
CA LEU A 38 2.20 -10.35 -7.08
C LEU A 38 2.78 -11.61 -6.45
N ASP A 39 4.06 -11.83 -6.72
CA ASP A 39 4.82 -12.89 -6.07
C ASP A 39 4.87 -12.67 -4.54
N SER A 40 4.60 -13.72 -3.78
CA SER A 40 4.52 -13.64 -2.31
C SER A 40 5.88 -13.33 -1.69
N GLN A 41 6.97 -13.81 -2.29
CA GLN A 41 8.33 -13.48 -1.84
C GLN A 41 8.61 -12.00 -2.06
N LEU A 42 8.21 -11.42 -3.19
CA LEU A 42 8.36 -9.97 -3.41
C LEU A 42 7.64 -9.15 -2.34
N LEU A 43 6.40 -9.51 -1.98
CA LEU A 43 5.64 -8.85 -0.93
C LEU A 43 6.32 -8.99 0.43
N LEU A 44 6.80 -10.18 0.75
CA LEU A 44 7.57 -10.45 1.96
C LEU A 44 8.83 -9.60 2.03
N GLU A 45 9.59 -9.54 0.94
CA GLU A 45 10.80 -8.71 0.84
C GLU A 45 10.47 -7.23 1.04
N LEU A 46 9.40 -6.72 0.41
CA LEU A 46 8.98 -5.32 0.55
C LEU A 46 8.59 -4.97 1.99
N VAL A 47 7.77 -5.81 2.64
CA VAL A 47 7.32 -5.59 4.01
C VAL A 47 8.47 -5.70 4.99
N ALA A 48 9.32 -6.73 4.87
CA ALA A 48 10.49 -6.89 5.73
C ALA A 48 11.44 -5.69 5.60
N LYS A 49 11.73 -5.23 4.38
CA LYS A 49 12.56 -4.04 4.15
C LYS A 49 11.93 -2.77 4.73
N ALA A 50 10.60 -2.60 4.62
CA ALA A 50 9.91 -1.46 5.18
C ALA A 50 10.00 -1.42 6.71
N ILE A 51 9.79 -2.55 7.38
CA ILE A 51 9.93 -2.66 8.85
C ILE A 51 11.39 -2.45 9.25
N TYR A 52 12.35 -3.02 8.51
CA TYR A 52 13.78 -2.84 8.77
C TYR A 52 14.18 -1.36 8.79
N LEU A 53 13.77 -0.59 7.77
CA LEU A 53 14.09 0.83 7.66
C LEU A 53 13.36 1.69 8.71
N ALA A 54 12.17 1.27 9.15
CA ALA A 54 11.43 1.97 10.20
C ALA A 54 11.93 1.61 11.62
N GLY A 55 12.62 0.49 11.79
CA GLY A 55 12.98 -0.10 13.08
C GLY A 55 11.77 -0.76 13.76
N LYS A 56 10.67 -0.02 13.90
CA LYS A 56 9.35 -0.49 14.35
C LYS A 56 8.28 0.11 13.46
N ALA A 57 7.24 -0.65 13.13
CA ALA A 57 6.18 -0.16 12.25
C ALA A 57 4.79 -0.61 12.69
N HIS A 58 3.81 0.27 12.49
CA HIS A 58 2.38 -0.03 12.57
C HIS A 58 1.81 -0.30 11.16
N LEU A 59 0.68 -1.01 11.08
CA LEU A 59 0.02 -1.31 9.81
C LEU A 59 -0.31 -0.06 8.97
N PRO A 60 -0.82 1.05 9.53
CA PRO A 60 -1.11 2.26 8.73
C PRO A 60 0.14 2.86 8.08
N VAL A 61 1.27 2.86 8.79
CA VAL A 61 2.55 3.38 8.26
C VAL A 61 3.02 2.54 7.07
N LEU A 62 2.93 1.21 7.19
CA LEU A 62 3.26 0.29 6.11
C LEU A 62 2.31 0.43 4.92
N ASN A 63 1.01 0.62 5.18
CA ASN A 63 0.01 0.88 4.15
C ASN A 63 0.31 2.14 3.35
N THR A 64 0.60 3.26 4.03
CA THR A 64 0.93 4.52 3.35
C THR A 64 2.18 4.39 2.48
N ARG A 65 3.20 3.68 2.97
CA ARG A 65 4.49 3.53 2.28
C ARG A 65 4.43 2.55 1.10
N LEU A 66 3.78 1.40 1.29
CA LEU A 66 3.75 0.31 0.30
C LEU A 66 2.49 0.33 -0.57
N ARG A 67 1.48 1.16 -0.24
CA ARG A 67 0.18 1.23 -0.91
C ARG A 67 -0.55 -0.12 -1.00
N LEU A 68 -0.23 -1.03 -0.08
CA LEU A 68 -0.88 -2.33 0.08
C LEU A 68 -2.04 -2.20 1.08
N SER A 69 -3.13 -2.92 0.85
CA SER A 69 -4.24 -2.95 1.81
C SER A 69 -3.82 -3.56 3.15
N ILE A 70 -4.55 -3.21 4.21
CA ILE A 70 -4.30 -3.74 5.56
C ILE A 70 -4.44 -5.27 5.59
N GLY A 71 -5.35 -5.84 4.80
CA GLY A 71 -5.52 -7.31 4.68
C GLY A 71 -4.28 -8.00 4.13
N VAL A 72 -3.71 -7.47 3.04
CA VAL A 72 -2.46 -7.99 2.46
C VAL A 72 -1.30 -7.86 3.45
N LEU A 73 -1.15 -6.70 4.09
CA LEU A 73 -0.07 -6.47 5.05
C LEU A 73 -0.16 -7.43 6.23
N ARG A 74 -1.36 -7.68 6.75
CA ARG A 74 -1.59 -8.61 7.85
C ARG A 74 -1.17 -10.03 7.46
N GLU A 75 -1.62 -10.52 6.31
CA GLU A 75 -1.27 -11.86 5.82
C GLU A 75 0.25 -12.04 5.69
N VAL A 76 0.95 -11.03 5.15
CA VAL A 76 2.42 -11.08 5.00
C VAL A 76 3.13 -11.01 6.37
N ILE A 77 2.65 -10.17 7.29
CA ILE A 77 3.25 -10.04 8.62
C ILE A 77 3.01 -11.30 9.45
N GLU A 78 1.83 -11.91 9.38
CA GLU A 78 1.54 -13.18 10.03
C GLU A 78 2.51 -14.27 9.57
N PHE A 79 2.81 -14.33 8.26
CA PHE A 79 3.83 -15.22 7.74
C PHE A 79 5.23 -14.90 8.29
N LEU A 80 5.64 -13.63 8.31
CA LEU A 80 6.92 -13.22 8.90
C LEU A 80 7.04 -13.60 10.39
N VAL A 81 5.94 -13.50 11.14
CA VAL A 81 5.90 -13.89 12.56
C VAL A 81 5.97 -15.41 12.71
N ALA A 82 5.22 -16.17 11.91
CA ALA A 82 5.28 -17.63 11.89
C ALA A 82 6.70 -18.16 11.61
N GLU A 83 7.43 -17.50 10.71
CA GLU A 83 8.83 -17.82 10.35
C GLU A 83 9.89 -17.25 11.33
N GLN A 84 9.43 -16.62 12.42
CA GLN A 84 10.25 -15.97 13.46
C GLN A 84 11.16 -14.85 12.91
N LEU A 85 10.73 -14.20 11.84
CA LEU A 85 11.41 -13.06 11.21
C LEU A 85 10.91 -11.72 11.77
N ALA A 86 9.65 -11.67 12.18
CA ALA A 86 9.07 -10.51 12.86
C ALA A 86 8.43 -10.92 14.18
N GLU A 87 8.22 -9.94 15.05
CA GLU A 87 7.54 -10.13 16.33
C GLU A 87 6.70 -8.90 16.66
N LEU A 88 5.69 -9.11 17.49
CA LEU A 88 4.83 -8.05 18.00
C LEU A 88 5.47 -7.47 19.26
N THR A 89 5.81 -6.18 19.22
CA THR A 89 6.46 -5.50 20.35
C THR A 89 5.44 -4.90 21.31
N TRP A 90 4.29 -4.49 20.80
CA TRP A 90 3.23 -3.88 21.59
C TRP A 90 1.87 -4.10 20.93
N ARG A 91 0.84 -4.35 21.73
CA ARG A 91 -0.57 -4.38 21.29
C ARG A 91 -1.33 -3.32 22.07
N GLY A 92 -1.91 -2.35 21.36
CA GLY A 92 -2.85 -1.39 21.91
C GLY A 92 -4.27 -1.93 22.01
N GLU A 93 -5.24 -1.04 22.22
CA GLU A 93 -6.66 -1.41 22.28
C GLU A 93 -7.21 -1.86 20.93
N THR A 94 -6.66 -1.37 19.81
CA THR A 94 -7.07 -1.77 18.47
C THR A 94 -5.99 -2.53 17.70
N ASP A 95 -6.42 -3.32 16.73
CA ASP A 95 -5.55 -4.07 15.81
C ASP A 95 -4.60 -3.17 14.99
N LEU A 96 -4.96 -1.90 14.79
CA LEU A 96 -4.13 -0.92 14.07
C LEU A 96 -3.02 -0.33 14.96
N ASP A 97 -3.18 -0.43 16.27
CA ASP A 97 -2.22 0.05 17.27
C ASP A 97 -1.08 -0.95 17.50
N VAL A 98 -1.08 -2.10 16.82
CA VAL A 98 -0.02 -3.10 16.97
C VAL A 98 1.31 -2.60 16.35
N GLN A 99 2.39 -2.70 17.12
CA GLN A 99 3.76 -2.46 16.65
C GLN A 99 4.46 -3.75 16.31
N TYR A 100 5.05 -3.79 15.13
CA TYR A 100 5.88 -4.89 14.65
C TYR A 100 7.34 -4.45 14.58
N GLN A 101 8.24 -5.36 14.95
CA GLN A 101 9.68 -5.21 14.73
C GLN A 101 10.26 -6.49 14.16
N LEU A 102 11.38 -6.39 13.46
CA LEU A 102 12.10 -7.57 13.00
C LEU A 102 12.94 -8.18 14.13
N THR A 103 12.94 -9.50 14.20
CA THR A 103 13.88 -10.26 15.04
C THR A 103 15.32 -10.10 14.51
N ALA A 104 16.33 -10.59 15.23
CA ALA A 104 17.70 -10.57 14.73
C ALA A 104 17.85 -11.29 13.38
N LYS A 105 17.24 -12.49 13.25
CA LYS A 105 17.16 -13.27 12.01
C LYS A 105 16.42 -12.51 10.91
N GLY A 106 15.31 -11.85 11.25
CA GLY A 106 14.56 -11.01 10.32
C GLY A 106 15.39 -9.84 9.78
N ARG A 107 16.15 -9.17 10.66
CA ARG A 107 17.02 -8.05 10.28
C ARG A 107 18.13 -8.48 9.33
N GLU A 108 18.80 -9.60 9.60
CA GLU A 108 19.82 -10.15 8.71
C GLU A 108 19.24 -10.46 7.32
N ARG A 109 18.05 -11.08 7.29
CA ARG A 109 17.37 -11.41 6.03
C ARG A 109 16.95 -10.16 5.26
N ALA A 110 16.41 -9.15 5.94
CA ALA A 110 16.04 -7.87 5.34
C ALA A 110 17.26 -7.09 4.79
N ASP A 111 18.40 -7.14 5.48
CA ASP A 111 19.65 -6.57 5.00
C ASP A 111 20.12 -7.28 3.71
N GLY A 112 20.01 -8.62 3.66
CA GLY A 112 20.25 -9.40 2.44
C GLY A 112 19.35 -8.97 1.27
N TYR A 113 18.07 -8.69 1.54
CA TYR A 113 17.15 -8.16 0.54
C TYR A 113 17.52 -6.75 0.06
N LEU A 114 17.94 -5.86 0.96
CA LEU A 114 18.38 -4.50 0.61
C LEU A 114 19.65 -4.51 -0.23
N LYS A 115 20.59 -5.42 0.04
CA LYS A 115 21.80 -5.60 -0.78
C LYS A 115 21.47 -6.04 -2.20
N ARG A 116 20.46 -6.88 -2.37
CA ARG A 116 19.97 -7.32 -3.70
C ARG A 116 19.16 -6.23 -4.40
N CYS A 117 18.26 -5.56 -3.69
CA CYS A 117 17.39 -4.52 -4.23
C CYS A 117 16.96 -3.52 -3.15
N ARG A 118 17.40 -2.27 -3.31
CA ARG A 118 17.13 -1.15 -2.38
C ARG A 118 15.75 -0.53 -2.53
N TYR A 119 14.95 -0.95 -3.52
CA TYR A 119 13.62 -0.40 -3.70
C TYR A 119 12.72 -0.75 -2.50
N VAL A 120 12.17 0.30 -1.89
CA VAL A 120 11.17 0.23 -0.81
C VAL A 120 10.19 1.38 -0.99
N GLY A 121 9.08 1.10 -1.65
CA GLY A 121 8.03 2.06 -1.98
C GLY A 121 6.72 1.35 -2.34
N PRO A 122 5.81 2.01 -3.06
CA PRO A 122 4.56 1.41 -3.50
C PRO A 122 4.78 0.04 -4.16
N ALA A 123 3.97 -0.95 -3.80
CA ALA A 123 4.07 -2.27 -4.40
C ALA A 123 3.85 -2.15 -5.92
N PRO A 124 4.71 -2.78 -6.74
CA PRO A 124 4.54 -2.76 -8.19
C PRO A 124 3.21 -3.43 -8.55
N VAL A 125 2.67 -3.09 -9.72
CA VAL A 125 1.48 -3.75 -10.26
C VAL A 125 1.87 -4.75 -11.33
N THR A 126 1.07 -5.81 -11.51
CA THR A 126 1.30 -6.75 -12.60
C THR A 126 1.06 -6.08 -13.96
N LEU A 127 1.75 -6.58 -14.99
CA LEU A 127 1.60 -6.07 -16.35
C LEU A 127 0.16 -6.20 -16.86
N ASP A 128 -0.53 -7.28 -16.49
CA ASP A 128 -1.92 -7.50 -16.90
C ASP A 128 -2.88 -6.52 -16.24
N ALA A 129 -2.69 -6.23 -14.95
CA ALA A 129 -3.47 -5.19 -14.25
C ALA A 129 -3.24 -3.81 -14.89
N TYR A 130 -2.00 -3.49 -15.23
CA TYR A 130 -1.66 -2.24 -15.93
C TYR A 130 -2.32 -2.16 -17.32
N ARG A 131 -2.20 -3.22 -18.13
CA ARG A 131 -2.83 -3.31 -19.46
C ARG A 131 -4.35 -3.18 -19.40
N ALA A 132 -4.99 -3.75 -18.38
CA ALA A 132 -6.43 -3.66 -18.20
C ALA A 132 -6.89 -2.20 -17.99
N VAL A 133 -6.16 -1.42 -17.19
CA VAL A 133 -6.44 0.00 -16.99
C VAL A 133 -6.20 0.80 -18.27
N LEU A 134 -5.10 0.57 -18.97
CA LEU A 134 -4.81 1.25 -20.23
C LEU A 134 -5.90 1.04 -21.28
N ARG A 135 -6.42 -0.18 -21.43
CA ARG A 135 -7.51 -0.48 -22.38
C ARG A 135 -8.79 0.28 -22.06
N ARG A 136 -9.12 0.44 -20.77
CA ARG A 136 -10.29 1.21 -20.32
C ARG A 136 -10.12 2.70 -20.59
N GLN A 137 -8.91 3.23 -20.39
CA GLN A 137 -8.58 4.62 -20.67
C GLN A 137 -8.61 4.91 -22.19
N SER A 138 -8.03 4.04 -23.01
CA SER A 138 -7.98 4.23 -24.47
C SER A 138 -9.36 4.19 -25.12
N ALA A 139 -10.30 3.40 -24.58
CA ALA A 139 -11.67 3.32 -25.09
C ALA A 139 -12.50 4.61 -24.88
N ARG A 140 -11.99 5.57 -24.10
CA ARG A 140 -12.71 6.80 -23.70
C ARG A 140 -12.03 8.08 -24.20
N ALA A 141 -10.82 7.99 -24.78
CA ALA A 141 -10.16 9.15 -25.38
C ALA A 141 -10.96 9.57 -26.63
N PRO A 142 -11.44 10.83 -26.73
CA PRO A 142 -12.11 11.29 -27.94
C PRO A 142 -11.10 11.27 -29.10
N SER A 143 -11.50 10.65 -30.21
CA SER A 143 -10.77 10.66 -31.48
C SER A 143 -10.82 12.03 -32.14
#